data_AF-A0A3B9GU71-F1
#
_entry.id   AF-A0A3B9GU71-F1
#
_cell.length_a   1.000
_cell.length_b   1.000
_cell.length_c   1.000
_cell.angle_alpha   90.00
_cell.angle_beta   90.00
_cell.angle_gamma   90.00
#
_symmetry.space_group_name_H-M   'P 1'
#
loop_
_entity.id
_entity.type
_entity.pdbx_description
1 polymer ?
#
loop_
_entity_poly.entity_id
_entity_poly.type
_entity_poly.pdbx_seq_one_letter_code
_entity_poly.pdbx_strand_id
1 'polypeptide(L)'
;MKLATLKNGARDGRLVVVSKDLTRATDAASVAPTLQAALDDWEHMAPRLQLLAEQVELGSVPTFRFHEHECESPLPRAYQWADGSAYINHVELVRKARGAEVPESFYDDPLMYQGGSDAFLGPRDAIPLGDVAWGCDMEGEVAVITDDVPMGVS
;
A
#
# COMPACT_ATOMS: atom_id res chain seq x y z
N MET A 1 8.83 -12.52 -3.22
CA MET A 1 8.60 -11.49 -4.25
C MET A 1 8.42 -10.11 -3.59
N LYS A 2 8.79 -9.02 -4.27
CA LYS A 2 8.41 -7.64 -3.91
C LYS A 2 7.87 -6.95 -5.16
N LEU A 3 6.80 -6.18 -5.03
CA LEU A 3 6.14 -5.47 -6.12
C LEU A 3 6.14 -3.97 -5.84
N ALA A 4 6.24 -3.16 -6.89
CA ALA A 4 6.10 -1.72 -6.81
C ALA A 4 5.40 -1.19 -8.07
N THR A 5 4.91 0.03 -7.99
CA THR A 5 4.33 0.75 -9.14
C THR A 5 5.20 1.97 -9.43
N LEU A 6 5.71 2.07 -10.65
CA LEU A 6 6.50 3.22 -11.11
C LEU A 6 5.62 4.24 -11.82
N LYS A 7 5.98 5.52 -11.66
CA LYS A 7 5.42 6.65 -12.40
C LYS A 7 5.70 6.48 -13.90
N ASN A 8 4.67 6.55 -14.72
CA ASN A 8 4.79 6.52 -16.20
C ASN A 8 3.85 7.50 -16.92
N GLY A 9 3.14 8.36 -16.18
CA GLY A 9 2.15 9.30 -16.70
C GLY A 9 0.73 8.72 -16.87
N ALA A 10 0.54 7.40 -16.72
CA ALA A 10 -0.78 6.79 -16.61
C ALA A 10 -1.29 6.83 -15.16
N ARG A 11 -2.61 6.76 -14.99
CA ARG A 11 -3.26 6.88 -13.67
C ARG A 11 -2.91 5.74 -12.70
N ASP A 12 -2.66 4.55 -13.21
CA ASP A 12 -2.35 3.35 -12.42
C ASP A 12 -0.85 3.00 -12.46
N GLY A 13 -0.02 3.87 -13.03
CA GLY A 13 1.41 3.67 -13.17
C GLY A 13 1.78 2.43 -14.00
N ARG A 14 2.90 1.81 -13.62
CA ARG A 14 3.44 0.58 -14.24
C ARG A 14 3.94 -0.38 -13.18
N LEU A 15 3.45 -1.63 -13.22
CA LEU A 15 3.89 -2.68 -12.30
C LEU A 15 5.34 -3.12 -12.59
N VAL A 16 6.11 -3.27 -11.53
CA VAL A 16 7.47 -3.82 -11.57
C VAL A 16 7.68 -4.85 -10.46
N VAL A 17 8.54 -5.82 -10.72
CA VAL A 17 9.06 -6.74 -9.70
C VAL A 17 10.40 -6.23 -9.22
N VAL A 18 10.56 -6.09 -7.90
CA VAL A 18 11.73 -5.48 -7.26
C VAL A 18 12.57 -6.55 -6.57
N SER A 19 13.89 -6.43 -6.64
CA SER A 19 14.82 -7.32 -5.95
C SER A 19 14.68 -7.23 -4.43
N LYS A 20 15.10 -8.29 -3.73
CA LYS A 20 15.01 -8.40 -2.27
C LYS A 20 15.74 -7.28 -1.54
N ASP A 21 16.87 -6.82 -2.08
CA ASP A 21 17.69 -5.74 -1.56
C ASP A 21 17.22 -4.33 -2.00
N LEU A 22 16.14 -4.22 -2.78
CA LEU A 22 15.56 -2.97 -3.29
C LEU A 22 16.47 -2.16 -4.21
N THR A 23 17.48 -2.77 -4.84
CA THR A 23 18.42 -2.05 -5.71
C THR A 23 18.08 -2.14 -7.19
N ARG A 24 17.33 -3.17 -7.59
CA ARG A 24 17.01 -3.48 -8.99
C ARG A 24 15.53 -3.80 -9.15
N ALA A 25 15.01 -3.55 -10.34
CA ALA A 25 13.67 -3.95 -10.73
C ALA A 25 13.64 -4.42 -12.19
N THR A 26 12.61 -5.18 -12.52
CA THR A 26 12.26 -5.51 -13.91
C THR A 26 10.80 -5.18 -14.18
N ASP A 27 10.51 -4.88 -15.44
CA ASP A 27 9.17 -4.55 -15.91
C ASP A 27 8.28 -5.80 -15.88
N ALA A 28 7.06 -5.68 -15.33
CA ALA A 28 6.13 -6.80 -15.20
C ALA A 28 5.02 -6.81 -16.25
N ALA A 29 5.04 -5.92 -17.25
CA ALA A 29 3.94 -5.74 -18.21
C ALA A 29 3.60 -6.98 -19.04
N SER A 30 4.54 -7.93 -19.20
CA SER A 30 4.28 -9.23 -19.84
C SER A 30 3.44 -10.19 -18.98
N VAL A 31 3.38 -9.94 -17.68
CA VAL A 31 2.52 -10.65 -16.72
C VAL A 31 1.24 -9.86 -16.49
N ALA A 32 1.35 -8.62 -15.99
CA ALA A 32 0.24 -7.70 -15.78
C ALA A 32 0.71 -6.24 -15.91
N PRO A 33 -0.09 -5.33 -16.51
CA PRO A 33 0.32 -3.95 -16.73
C PRO A 33 0.37 -3.10 -15.44
N THR A 34 -0.47 -3.42 -14.45
CA THR A 34 -0.63 -2.66 -13.19
C THR A 34 -0.80 -3.63 -12.03
N LEU A 35 -0.58 -3.16 -10.78
CA LEU A 35 -0.83 -3.99 -9.60
C LEU A 35 -2.32 -4.36 -9.48
N GLN A 36 -3.24 -3.43 -9.79
CA GLN A 36 -4.67 -3.72 -9.79
C GLN A 36 -5.02 -4.84 -10.77
N ALA A 37 -4.52 -4.79 -12.01
CA ALA A 37 -4.77 -5.85 -12.99
C ALA A 37 -4.17 -7.20 -12.57
N ALA A 38 -3.09 -7.20 -11.78
CA ALA A 38 -2.56 -8.42 -11.20
C ALA A 38 -3.48 -8.96 -10.10
N LEU A 39 -4.02 -8.10 -9.24
CA LEU A 39 -4.93 -8.47 -8.15
C LEU A 39 -6.28 -8.98 -8.68
N ASP A 40 -6.80 -8.37 -9.76
CA ASP A 40 -8.06 -8.78 -10.39
C ASP A 40 -8.04 -10.24 -10.94
N ASP A 41 -6.84 -10.83 -11.10
CA ASP A 41 -6.63 -12.22 -11.52
C ASP A 41 -5.46 -12.87 -10.74
N TRP A 42 -5.45 -12.67 -9.42
CA TRP A 42 -4.29 -12.97 -8.58
C TRP A 42 -3.87 -14.45 -8.62
N GLU A 43 -4.84 -15.37 -8.69
CA GLU A 43 -4.58 -16.83 -8.77
C GLU A 43 -3.66 -17.19 -9.94
N HIS A 44 -3.84 -16.55 -11.10
CA HIS A 44 -3.03 -16.78 -12.30
C HIS A 44 -1.80 -15.87 -12.37
N MET A 45 -1.90 -14.63 -11.87
CA MET A 45 -0.81 -13.65 -11.97
C MET A 45 0.27 -13.86 -10.90
N ALA A 46 -0.09 -14.26 -9.68
CA ALA A 46 0.86 -14.40 -8.59
C ALA A 46 1.97 -15.43 -8.87
N PRO A 47 1.70 -16.65 -9.39
CA PRO A 47 2.75 -17.61 -9.74
C PRO A 47 3.70 -17.08 -10.81
N ARG A 48 3.18 -16.33 -11.80
CA ARG A 48 3.96 -15.73 -12.88
C ARG A 48 4.85 -14.58 -12.38
N LEU A 49 4.33 -13.73 -11.50
CA LEU A 49 5.10 -12.67 -10.84
C LEU A 49 6.17 -13.26 -9.90
N GLN A 50 5.86 -14.36 -9.20
CA GLN A 50 6.82 -15.06 -8.35
C GLN A 50 7.97 -15.65 -9.18
N LEU A 51 7.70 -16.27 -10.33
CA LEU A 51 8.73 -16.73 -11.26
C LEU A 51 9.60 -15.57 -11.76
N LEU A 52 8.98 -14.44 -12.12
CA LEU A 52 9.71 -13.24 -12.54
C LEU A 52 10.60 -12.70 -11.41
N ALA A 53 10.15 -12.75 -10.16
CA ALA A 53 10.95 -12.38 -8.99
C ALA A 53 12.17 -13.29 -8.82
N GLU A 54 12.01 -14.60 -8.99
CA GLU A 54 13.12 -15.55 -8.95
C GLU A 54 14.13 -15.27 -10.06
N GLN A 55 13.66 -14.91 -11.27
CA GLN A 55 14.53 -14.52 -12.37
C GLN A 55 15.32 -13.23 -12.09
N VAL A 56 14.73 -12.26 -11.40
CA VAL A 56 15.42 -11.03 -10.95
C VAL A 56 16.55 -11.38 -9.98
N GLU A 57 16.30 -12.26 -9.03
CA GLU A 57 17.31 -12.71 -8.05
C GLU A 57 18.43 -13.51 -8.72
N LEU A 58 18.10 -14.38 -9.67
CA LEU A 58 19.08 -15.15 -10.45
C LEU A 58 19.83 -14.31 -11.49
N GLY A 59 19.36 -13.11 -11.80
CA GLY A 59 19.92 -12.27 -12.88
C GLY A 59 19.65 -12.82 -14.29
N SER A 60 18.60 -13.62 -14.46
CA SER A 60 18.24 -14.26 -15.74
C SER A 60 17.26 -13.44 -16.59
N VAL A 61 16.81 -12.28 -16.08
CA VAL A 61 16.08 -11.26 -16.83
C VAL A 61 16.81 -9.93 -16.78
N PRO A 62 16.64 -9.07 -17.81
CA PRO A 62 17.12 -7.69 -17.76
C PRO A 62 16.52 -6.95 -16.56
N THR A 63 17.38 -6.22 -15.85
CA THR A 63 16.97 -5.38 -14.72
C THR A 63 17.51 -3.97 -14.91
N PHE A 64 16.79 -2.99 -14.38
CA PHE A 64 17.26 -1.60 -14.24
C PHE A 64 17.38 -1.24 -12.75
N ARG A 65 18.06 -0.14 -12.45
CA ARG A 65 18.20 0.35 -11.07
C ARG A 65 16.84 0.79 -10.54
N PHE A 66 16.50 0.33 -9.34
CA PHE A 66 15.26 0.76 -8.68
C PHE A 66 15.48 2.08 -7.95
N HIS A 67 14.57 3.03 -8.15
CA HIS A 67 14.59 4.35 -7.55
C HIS A 67 13.26 4.60 -6.83
N GLU A 68 13.29 4.61 -5.49
CA GLU A 68 12.08 4.81 -4.68
C GLU A 68 11.39 6.16 -4.95
N HIS A 69 12.14 7.18 -5.35
CA HIS A 69 11.58 8.50 -5.71
C HIS A 69 10.86 8.52 -7.07
N GLU A 70 10.94 7.45 -7.85
CA GLU A 70 10.17 7.27 -9.09
C GLU A 70 8.92 6.40 -8.88
N CYS A 71 8.68 5.95 -7.65
CA CYS A 71 7.52 5.13 -7.31
C CYS A 71 6.28 5.98 -7.08
N GLU A 72 5.14 5.44 -7.48
CA GLU A 72 3.84 5.75 -6.88
C GLU A 72 3.68 4.93 -5.57
N SER A 73 2.60 5.18 -4.81
CA SER A 73 2.10 4.15 -3.91
C SER A 73 1.79 2.85 -4.70
N PRO A 74 1.91 1.65 -4.10
CA PRO A 74 1.73 0.38 -4.83
C PRO A 74 0.43 0.31 -5.65
N LEU A 75 -0.66 0.80 -5.08
CA LEU A 75 -1.87 1.19 -5.80
C LEU A 75 -1.94 2.73 -5.76
N PRO A 76 -1.69 3.46 -6.88
CA PRO A 76 -1.75 4.93 -6.89
C PRO A 76 -3.17 5.45 -6.59
N ARG A 77 -4.15 4.61 -6.93
CA ARG A 77 -5.57 4.70 -6.58
C ARG A 77 -6.09 3.29 -6.35
N ALA A 78 -7.05 3.15 -5.46
CA ALA A 78 -7.68 1.89 -5.10
C ALA A 78 -9.21 2.06 -5.00
N TYR A 79 -9.92 0.94 -5.09
CA TYR A 79 -11.38 0.94 -4.95
C TYR A 79 -11.85 1.15 -3.51
N GLN A 80 -11.00 0.84 -2.52
CA GLN A 80 -11.33 0.98 -1.10
C GLN A 80 -10.07 1.23 -0.27
N TRP A 81 -10.20 2.11 0.73
CA TRP A 81 -9.24 2.27 1.83
C TRP A 81 -10.01 2.32 3.14
N ALA A 82 -9.92 1.26 3.92
CA ALA A 82 -10.52 1.18 5.25
C ALA A 82 -9.39 1.05 6.27
N ASP A 83 -9.38 1.95 7.24
CA ASP A 83 -8.31 2.07 8.21
C ASP A 83 -8.82 1.85 9.64
N GLY A 84 -8.08 1.05 10.39
CA GLY A 84 -8.49 0.50 11.67
C GLY A 84 -7.59 0.93 12.80
N SER A 85 -8.16 1.30 13.95
CA SER A 85 -7.38 1.70 15.13
C SER A 85 -6.99 0.47 15.97
N ALA A 86 -6.21 -0.44 15.38
CA ALA A 86 -5.87 -1.74 15.98
C ALA A 86 -4.97 -1.64 17.23
N TYR A 87 -4.23 -0.53 17.38
CA TYR A 87 -3.38 -0.28 18.54
C TYR A 87 -4.12 0.56 19.59
N ILE A 88 -4.91 -0.11 20.45
CA ILE A 88 -5.84 0.55 21.40
C ILE A 88 -5.17 1.61 22.30
N ASN A 89 -3.89 1.42 22.63
CA ASN A 89 -3.10 2.39 23.41
C ASN A 89 -3.11 3.80 22.80
N HIS A 90 -3.15 3.93 21.46
CA HIS A 90 -3.26 5.25 20.82
C HIS A 90 -4.58 5.94 21.25
N VAL A 91 -5.70 5.22 21.22
CA VAL A 91 -7.02 5.73 21.60
C VAL A 91 -7.08 6.06 23.10
N GLU A 92 -6.48 5.22 23.95
CA GLU A 92 -6.35 5.46 25.39
C GLU A 92 -5.65 6.79 25.69
N LEU A 93 -4.55 7.08 24.99
CA LEU A 93 -3.80 8.33 25.15
C LEU A 93 -4.61 9.56 24.73
N VAL A 94 -5.32 9.49 23.59
CA VAL A 94 -6.18 10.58 23.11
C VAL A 94 -7.30 10.89 24.10
N ARG A 95 -7.91 9.85 24.69
CA ARG A 95 -9.00 10.00 25.67
C ARG A 95 -8.49 10.57 26.99
N LYS A 96 -7.37 10.06 27.50
CA LYS A 96 -6.72 10.55 28.72
C LYS A 96 -6.35 12.03 28.61
N ALA A 97 -5.87 12.48 27.45
CA ALA A 97 -5.55 13.90 27.21
C ALA A 97 -6.78 14.83 27.31
N ARG A 98 -7.99 14.29 27.13
CA ARG A 98 -9.26 15.02 27.24
C ARG A 98 -9.99 14.78 28.57
N GLY A 99 -9.38 14.06 29.51
CA GLY A 99 -10.01 13.68 30.78
C GLY A 99 -11.21 12.73 30.61
N ALA A 100 -11.23 11.95 29.52
CA ALA A 100 -12.32 11.02 29.20
C ALA A 100 -11.86 9.57 29.41
N GLU A 101 -12.80 8.70 29.81
CA GLU A 101 -12.58 7.25 29.86
C GLU A 101 -12.74 6.63 28.47
N VAL A 102 -12.03 5.52 28.24
CA VAL A 102 -12.19 4.68 27.04
C VAL A 102 -13.42 3.80 27.24
N PRO A 103 -14.39 3.78 26.31
CA PRO A 103 -15.50 2.86 26.38
C PRO A 103 -15.01 1.40 26.42
N GLU A 104 -15.57 0.59 27.31
CA GLU A 104 -15.20 -0.84 27.46
C GLU A 104 -15.34 -1.61 26.13
N SER A 105 -16.33 -1.24 25.31
CA SER A 105 -16.54 -1.87 24.00
C SER A 105 -15.34 -1.77 23.07
N PHE A 106 -14.45 -0.77 23.21
CA PHE A 106 -13.31 -0.60 22.31
C PHE A 106 -12.24 -1.68 22.45
N TYR A 107 -12.28 -2.47 23.53
CA TYR A 107 -11.37 -3.60 23.71
C TYR A 107 -11.79 -4.85 22.94
N ASP A 108 -13.08 -4.96 22.57
CA ASP A 108 -13.65 -6.12 21.89
C ASP A 108 -14.26 -5.78 20.51
N ASP A 109 -14.52 -4.50 20.22
CA ASP A 109 -15.11 -4.02 18.97
C ASP A 109 -14.11 -3.14 18.19
N PRO A 110 -13.46 -3.68 17.14
CA PRO A 110 -12.46 -2.96 16.38
C PRO A 110 -13.02 -1.69 15.72
N LEU A 111 -12.34 -0.57 15.97
CA LEU A 111 -12.66 0.68 15.28
C LEU A 111 -12.14 0.63 13.84
N MET A 112 -12.98 1.02 12.89
CA MET A 112 -12.67 1.09 11.46
C MET A 112 -13.35 2.33 10.86
N TYR A 113 -12.67 3.03 9.97
CA TYR A 113 -13.25 4.13 9.19
C TYR A 113 -12.89 4.03 7.71
N GLN A 114 -13.78 4.56 6.86
CA GLN A 114 -13.55 4.64 5.41
C GLN A 114 -12.78 5.93 5.09
N GLY A 115 -11.61 5.80 4.47
CA GLY A 115 -10.83 6.94 3.98
C GLY A 115 -10.87 7.09 2.44
N GLY A 116 -10.25 8.15 1.94
CA GLY A 116 -10.11 8.42 0.51
C GLY A 116 -9.05 7.53 -0.14
N SER A 117 -9.34 7.00 -1.33
CA SER A 117 -8.51 5.99 -1.98
C SER A 117 -8.13 6.31 -3.43
N ASP A 118 -8.50 7.48 -3.96
CA ASP A 118 -8.39 7.80 -5.39
C ASP A 118 -7.14 8.62 -5.78
N ALA A 119 -6.38 9.10 -4.79
CA ALA A 119 -5.25 10.02 -5.01
C ALA A 119 -4.14 9.86 -3.95
N PHE A 120 -3.59 8.65 -3.80
CA PHE A 120 -2.48 8.43 -2.88
C PHE A 120 -1.22 9.15 -3.33
N LEU A 121 -0.44 9.67 -2.37
CA LEU A 121 0.89 10.23 -2.64
C LEU A 121 1.89 9.10 -2.93
N GLY A 122 2.91 9.39 -3.74
CA GLY A 122 4.09 8.53 -3.84
C GLY A 122 4.90 8.55 -2.54
N PRO A 123 5.68 7.50 -2.23
CA PRO A 123 6.39 7.36 -0.96
C PRO A 123 7.45 8.44 -0.70
N ARG A 124 7.89 9.16 -1.73
CA ARG A 124 8.88 10.25 -1.64
C ARG A 124 8.32 11.60 -2.09
N ASP A 125 7.01 11.68 -2.33
CA ASP A 125 6.35 12.94 -2.67
C ASP A 125 6.19 13.81 -1.43
N ALA A 126 6.20 15.13 -1.62
CA ALA A 126 5.94 16.07 -0.53
C ALA A 126 4.46 16.01 -0.14
N ILE A 127 4.17 16.08 1.16
CA ILE A 127 2.81 16.26 1.67
C ILE A 127 2.35 17.68 1.29
N PRO A 128 1.28 17.84 0.49
CA PRO A 128 0.80 19.17 0.12
C PRO A 128 0.17 19.85 1.34
N LEU A 129 0.87 20.84 1.90
CA LEU A 129 0.40 21.60 3.05
C LEU A 129 -0.04 23.00 2.60
N GLY A 130 -1.33 23.30 2.77
CA GLY A 130 -1.88 24.62 2.47
C GLY A 130 -1.47 25.66 3.51
N ASP A 131 -1.82 25.41 4.77
CA ASP A 131 -1.48 26.25 5.92
C ASP A 131 -0.94 25.39 7.06
N VAL A 132 0.24 25.76 7.59
CA VAL A 132 0.87 25.08 8.73
C VAL A 132 0.01 25.14 10.00
N ALA A 133 -0.87 26.14 10.12
CA ALA A 133 -1.77 26.29 11.25
C ALA A 133 -2.87 25.22 11.30
N TRP A 134 -3.08 24.43 10.24
CA TRP A 134 -4.06 23.33 10.24
C TRP A 134 -3.63 22.11 11.06
N GLY A 135 -2.38 22.07 11.55
CA GLY A 135 -1.90 21.00 12.42
C GLY A 135 -1.63 19.70 11.67
N CYS A 136 -0.90 19.78 10.55
CA CYS A 136 -0.45 18.60 9.81
C CYS A 136 0.30 17.64 10.73
N ASP A 137 -0.02 16.35 10.64
CA ASP A 137 0.60 15.26 11.40
C ASP A 137 0.93 14.08 10.48
N MET A 138 1.66 13.08 11.00
CA MET A 138 1.90 11.82 10.31
C MET A 138 1.49 10.61 11.17
N GLU A 139 0.93 9.59 10.53
CA GLU A 139 0.57 8.32 11.18
C GLU A 139 1.30 7.17 10.46
N GLY A 140 2.13 6.46 11.21
CA GLY A 140 2.91 5.34 10.71
C GLY A 140 2.20 4.02 10.96
N GLU A 141 1.84 3.32 9.89
CA GLU A 141 0.96 2.15 9.96
C GLU A 141 1.43 1.01 9.05
N VAL A 142 0.74 -0.13 9.18
CA VAL A 142 0.88 -1.27 8.27
C VAL A 142 -0.48 -1.59 7.68
N ALA A 143 -0.53 -1.66 6.36
CA ALA A 143 -1.73 -2.02 5.62
C ALA A 143 -1.58 -3.39 4.95
N VAL A 144 -2.72 -4.01 4.65
CA VAL A 144 -2.80 -5.22 3.83
C VAL A 144 -3.68 -4.95 2.61
N ILE A 145 -3.32 -5.56 1.48
CA ILE A 145 -4.18 -5.63 0.30
C ILE A 145 -4.73 -7.05 0.27
N THR A 146 -6.06 -7.16 0.29
CA THR A 146 -6.75 -8.45 0.26
C THR A 146 -7.13 -8.82 -1.17
N ASP A 147 -7.33 -10.12 -1.39
CA ASP A 147 -8.14 -10.62 -2.50
C ASP A 147 -9.64 -10.35 -2.24
N ASP A 148 -10.52 -10.88 -3.08
CA ASP A 148 -11.96 -10.84 -2.86
C ASP A 148 -12.35 -11.46 -1.51
N VAL A 149 -13.03 -10.67 -0.67
CA VAL A 149 -13.51 -11.10 0.65
C VAL A 149 -15.04 -11.21 0.62
N PRO A 150 -15.62 -12.42 0.77
CA PRO A 150 -17.07 -12.59 0.86
C PRO A 150 -17.65 -11.87 2.08
N MET A 151 -18.87 -11.34 1.92
CA MET A 151 -19.63 -10.77 3.04
C MET A 151 -19.84 -11.82 4.15
N GLY A 152 -19.50 -11.47 5.39
CA GLY A 152 -19.68 -12.33 6.56
C GLY A 152 -18.51 -13.25 6.91
N VAL A 153 -17.30 -13.00 6.39
CA VAL A 153 -16.07 -13.67 6.85
C VAL A 153 -15.76 -13.33 8.32
N SER A 154 -15.12 -14.26 9.04
CA SER A 154 -14.66 -14.12 10.42
C SER A 154 -13.31 -14.76 10.65
#